data_AF-A0A2A5CA06-F1
#
_entry.id   AF-A0A2A5CA06-F1
#
_cell.length_a   1.000
_cell.length_b   1.000
_cell.length_c   1.000
_cell.angle_alpha   90.00
_cell.angle_beta   90.00
_cell.angle_gamma   90.00
#
_symmetry.space_group_name_H-M   'P 1'
#
loop_
_entity.id
_entity.type
_entity.pdbx_description
1 polymer ?
#
loop_
_entity_poly.entity_id
_entity_poly.type
_entity_poly.pdbx_seq_one_letter_code
_entity_poly.pdbx_strand_id
1 'polypeptide(L)'
;KSLEGRLPKDILYRPKMGFGVPLAKWFRNELKQNIRDSVLSERMMTCGLFQPDYLHKLVDQHQSRLRDYSSPLWTLMMFDQFLSRQT
;
A
#
# COMPACT_ATOMS: atom_id res chain seq x y z
N LYS A 1 34.33 -10.82 -2.64
CA LYS A 1 34.50 -12.29 -2.69
C LYS A 1 34.51 -12.96 -1.29
N SER A 2 34.23 -12.24 -0.19
CA SER A 2 34.42 -12.76 1.18
C SER A 2 33.39 -13.81 1.65
N LEU A 3 32.26 -13.95 0.96
CA LEU A 3 31.19 -14.92 1.28
C LEU A 3 31.12 -16.09 0.27
N GLU A 4 32.06 -16.17 -0.67
CA GLU A 4 32.18 -17.32 -1.57
C GLU A 4 32.45 -18.60 -0.75
N GLY A 5 31.73 -19.68 -1.05
CA GLY A 5 31.80 -20.93 -0.28
C GLY A 5 30.89 -21.00 0.95
N ARG A 6 30.26 -19.89 1.36
CA ARG A 6 29.25 -19.86 2.44
C ARG A 6 27.82 -19.66 1.93
N LEU A 7 27.67 -19.06 0.76
CA LEU A 7 26.37 -18.83 0.12
C LEU A 7 26.35 -19.43 -1.30
N PRO A 8 25.19 -19.89 -1.77
CA PRO A 8 24.97 -20.23 -3.17
C PRO A 8 25.36 -19.09 -4.12
N LYS A 9 25.95 -19.42 -5.27
CA LYS A 9 26.46 -18.43 -6.26
C LYS A 9 25.33 -17.55 -6.80
N ASP A 10 24.15 -18.11 -6.98
CA ASP A 10 22.94 -17.40 -7.44
C ASP A 10 22.46 -16.33 -6.46
N ILE A 11 22.71 -16.48 -5.15
CA ILE A 11 22.46 -15.43 -4.15
C ILE A 11 23.57 -14.38 -4.20
N LEU A 12 24.84 -14.82 -4.22
CA LEU A 12 25.99 -13.93 -4.10
C LEU A 12 26.16 -12.99 -5.30
N TYR A 13 25.79 -13.46 -6.49
CA TYR A 13 25.92 -12.72 -7.75
C TYR A 13 24.57 -12.36 -8.37
N ARG A 14 23.47 -12.46 -7.61
CA ARG A 14 22.17 -11.98 -8.05
C ARG A 14 22.27 -10.49 -8.44
N PRO A 15 21.73 -10.06 -9.59
CA PRO A 15 21.62 -8.64 -9.92
C PRO A 15 20.91 -7.87 -8.81
N LYS A 16 21.35 -6.62 -8.57
CA LYS A 16 20.66 -5.74 -7.63
C LYS A 16 19.23 -5.53 -8.09
N MET A 17 18.29 -5.91 -7.25
CA MET A 17 16.87 -5.62 -7.44
C MET A 17 16.47 -4.52 -6.44
N GLY A 18 15.50 -3.68 -6.83
CA GLY A 18 14.90 -2.76 -5.87
C GLY A 18 14.21 -3.53 -4.74
N PHE A 19 14.32 -3.02 -3.51
CA PHE A 19 13.55 -3.51 -2.38
C PHE A 19 12.13 -2.92 -2.43
N GLY A 20 11.33 -3.42 -3.39
CA GLY A 20 9.94 -3.03 -3.53
C GLY A 20 9.14 -3.46 -2.30
N VAL A 21 8.48 -2.50 -1.65
CA VAL A 21 7.53 -2.80 -0.57
C VAL A 21 6.36 -3.58 -1.18
N PRO A 22 5.98 -4.75 -0.64
CA PRO A 22 4.92 -5.58 -1.19
C PRO A 22 3.53 -5.03 -0.79
N LEU A 23 3.25 -3.78 -1.16
CA LEU A 23 2.03 -3.04 -0.78
C LEU A 23 0.77 -3.83 -1.13
N ALA A 24 0.72 -4.47 -2.30
CA ALA A 24 -0.42 -5.28 -2.72
C ALA A 24 -0.68 -6.46 -1.80
N LYS A 25 0.37 -7.09 -1.26
CA LYS A 25 0.21 -8.16 -0.27
C LYS A 25 -0.26 -7.58 1.05
N TRP A 26 0.38 -6.52 1.54
CA TRP A 26 0.07 -5.94 2.84
C TRP A 26 -1.35 -5.38 2.89
N PHE A 27 -1.76 -4.59 1.90
CA PHE A 27 -3.08 -3.99 1.83
C PHE A 27 -4.22 -5.00 1.63
N ARG A 28 -3.90 -6.23 1.24
CA ARG A 28 -4.86 -7.34 1.15
C ARG A 28 -4.89 -8.21 2.40
N ASN A 29 -3.84 -8.18 3.23
CA ASN A 29 -3.72 -9.04 4.40
C ASN A 29 -3.38 -8.20 5.65
N GLU A 30 -2.10 -8.02 5.98
CA GLU A 30 -1.63 -7.51 7.28
C GLU A 30 -2.10 -6.08 7.56
N LEU A 31 -2.22 -5.24 6.51
CA LEU A 31 -2.67 -3.86 6.58
C LEU A 31 -4.06 -3.65 5.96
N LYS A 32 -4.83 -4.73 5.77
CA LYS A 32 -6.16 -4.67 5.14
C LYS A 32 -7.11 -3.72 5.87
N GLN A 33 -7.15 -3.79 7.20
CA GLN A 33 -8.03 -2.92 7.97
C GLN A 33 -7.49 -1.49 8.03
N ASN A 34 -6.17 -1.32 8.24
CA ASN A 34 -5.54 0.00 8.30
C ASN A 34 -5.79 0.84 7.03
N ILE A 35 -5.67 0.21 5.85
CA ILE A 35 -5.93 0.93 4.59
C ILE A 35 -7.40 1.30 4.45
N ARG A 36 -8.31 0.44 4.93
CA ARG A 36 -9.75 0.68 4.91
C ARG A 36 -10.10 1.85 5.84
N ASP A 37 -9.61 1.82 7.08
CA ASP A 37 -9.90 2.84 8.08
C ASP A 37 -9.34 4.22 7.70
N SER A 38 -8.17 4.25 7.05
CA SER A 38 -7.57 5.50 6.60
C SER A 38 -8.26 6.07 5.35
N VAL A 39 -8.42 5.27 4.30
CA VAL A 39 -9.02 5.75 3.03
C VAL A 39 -10.52 6.01 3.17
N LEU A 40 -11.20 5.30 4.08
CA LEU A 40 -12.62 5.47 4.35
C LEU A 40 -12.89 6.22 5.66
N SER A 41 -11.92 6.99 6.15
CA SER A 41 -12.08 7.80 7.37
C SER A 41 -13.18 8.86 7.18
N GLU A 42 -13.82 9.28 8.27
CA GLU A 42 -14.81 10.38 8.24
C GLU A 42 -14.23 11.65 7.60
N ARG A 43 -12.96 11.94 7.88
CA ARG A 43 -12.23 13.07 7.30
C ARG A 43 -12.10 12.95 5.78
N MET A 44 -11.75 11.77 5.26
CA MET A 44 -11.69 11.54 3.82
C MET A 44 -13.08 11.69 3.16
N MET A 45 -14.14 11.29 3.86
CA MET A 45 -15.52 11.41 3.36
C MET A 45 -16.05 12.84 3.38
N THR A 46 -15.56 13.68 4.30
CA THR A 46 -16.09 15.03 4.53
C THR A 46 -15.19 16.15 3.99
N CYS A 47 -13.95 15.85 3.59
CA CYS A 47 -13.01 16.86 3.08
C CYS A 47 -13.42 17.54 1.77
N GLY A 48 -14.47 17.06 1.09
CA GLY A 48 -15.01 17.65 -0.13
C GLY A 48 -14.17 17.42 -1.40
N LEU A 49 -13.08 16.65 -1.31
CA LEU A 49 -12.16 16.42 -2.43
C LEU A 49 -12.41 15.10 -3.18
N PHE A 50 -13.11 14.15 -2.57
CA PHE A 50 -13.30 12.82 -3.14
C PHE A 50 -14.78 12.41 -3.18
N GLN A 51 -15.11 11.56 -4.14
CA GLN A 51 -16.41 10.89 -4.18
C GLN A 51 -16.38 9.65 -3.27
N PRO A 52 -17.21 9.59 -2.20
CA PRO A 52 -17.23 8.47 -1.25
C PRO A 52 -17.34 7.09 -1.91
N ASP A 53 -18.30 6.92 -2.82
CA ASP A 53 -18.55 5.65 -3.50
C ASP A 53 -17.34 5.16 -4.30
N TYR A 54 -16.55 6.09 -4.85
CA TYR A 54 -15.35 5.74 -5.59
C TYR A 54 -14.22 5.26 -4.66
N LEU A 55 -14.08 5.87 -3.48
CA LEU A 55 -13.11 5.41 -2.48
C LEU A 55 -13.46 3.99 -1.99
N HIS A 56 -14.74 3.73 -1.70
CA HIS A 56 -15.23 2.39 -1.38
C HIS A 56 -14.88 1.39 -2.48
N LYS A 57 -15.18 1.72 -3.73
CA LYS A 57 -14.86 0.89 -4.89
C LYS A 57 -13.37 0.57 -4.98
N LEU A 58 -12.47 1.56 -4.80
CA LEU A 58 -11.03 1.32 -4.86
C LEU A 58 -10.56 0.33 -3.80
N VAL A 59 -11.00 0.52 -2.55
CA VAL A 59 -10.65 -0.36 -1.43
C VAL A 59 -11.19 -1.77 -1.67
N ASP A 60 -12.47 -1.90 -2.03
CA ASP A 60 -13.12 -3.20 -2.20
C ASP A 60 -12.55 -3.98 -3.39
N GLN A 61 -12.31 -3.32 -4.52
CA GLN A 61 -11.70 -3.95 -5.69
C GLN A 61 -10.24 -4.37 -5.42
N HIS A 62 -9.50 -3.62 -4.60
CA HIS A 62 -8.15 -3.99 -4.23
C HIS A 62 -8.10 -5.22 -3.33
N GLN A 63 -8.93 -5.21 -2.28
CA GLN A 63 -8.96 -6.25 -1.26
C GLN A 63 -9.56 -7.56 -1.77
N SER A 64 -10.52 -7.49 -2.70
CA SER A 64 -11.08 -8.66 -3.39
C SER A 64 -10.16 -9.27 -4.44
N ARG A 65 -9.00 -8.65 -4.73
CA ARG A 65 -8.08 -9.01 -5.83
C ARG A 65 -8.66 -8.79 -7.22
N LEU A 66 -9.77 -8.07 -7.36
CA LEU A 66 -10.32 -7.73 -8.67
C LEU A 66 -9.37 -6.84 -9.47
N ARG A 67 -8.73 -5.87 -8.81
CA ARG A 67 -7.72 -4.97 -9.42
C ARG A 67 -6.60 -4.63 -8.44
N ASP A 68 -5.44 -4.24 -8.98
CA ASP A 68 -4.38 -3.67 -8.16
C ASP A 68 -4.50 -2.15 -8.07
N TYR A 69 -4.65 -1.65 -6.85
CA TYR A 69 -4.75 -0.24 -6.51
C TYR A 69 -3.75 0.12 -5.41
N SER A 70 -2.67 -0.64 -5.23
CA SER A 70 -1.70 -0.40 -4.15
C SER A 70 -1.08 0.99 -4.19
N SER A 71 -0.71 1.48 -5.37
CA SER A 71 -0.14 2.82 -5.50
C SER A 71 -1.14 3.92 -5.12
N PRO A 72 -2.35 4.00 -5.71
CA PRO A 72 -3.31 5.04 -5.32
C PRO A 72 -3.79 4.91 -3.87
N LEU A 73 -4.00 3.70 -3.35
CA LEU A 73 -4.37 3.51 -1.95
C LEU A 73 -3.27 3.99 -0.99
N TRP A 74 -2.00 3.74 -1.31
CA TRP A 74 -0.88 4.26 -0.53
C TRP A 74 -0.89 5.80 -0.53
N THR A 75 -1.08 6.43 -1.69
CA THR A 75 -1.16 7.89 -1.78
C THR A 75 -2.35 8.45 -0.98
N LEU A 76 -3.52 7.83 -1.06
CA LEU A 76 -4.70 8.25 -0.30
C LEU A 76 -4.49 8.11 1.21
N MET A 77 -3.84 7.03 1.65
CA MET A 77 -3.48 6.85 3.06
C MET A 77 -2.53 7.95 3.54
N MET A 78 -1.50 8.28 2.76
CA MET A 78 -0.59 9.38 3.10
C MET A 78 -1.32 10.72 3.14
N PHE A 79 -2.27 10.94 2.23
CA PHE A 79 -3.09 12.13 2.22
C PHE A 79 -3.98 12.24 3.47
N ASP A 80 -4.65 11.17 3.88
CA ASP A 80 -5.43 11.12 5.12
C ASP A 80 -4.55 11.44 6.36
N GLN A 81 -3.33 10.90 6.43
CA GLN A 81 -2.36 11.19 7.49
C GLN A 81 -1.84 12.63 7.45
N PHE A 82 -1.81 13.27 6.28
CA PHE A 82 -1.47 14.68 6.16
C PHE A 82 -2.60 15.57 6.68
N LEU A 83 -3.86 15.25 6.34
CA LEU A 83 -5.00 16.00 6.84
C LEU A 83 -5.16 15.87 8.37
N SER A 84 -4.87 14.69 8.94
CA SER A 84 -4.97 14.46 10.39
C SER A 84 -4.02 15.32 11.24
N ARG A 85 -2.99 15.93 10.63
CA ARG A 85 -2.04 16.83 11.29
C ARG A 85 -2.41 18.31 11.17
N GLN A 86 -3.36 18.65 10.31
CA GLN A 86 -3.81 20.04 10.09
C GLN A 86 -5.08 20.39 10.87
N THR A 87 -5.73 19.41 11.48
CA THR A 87 -6.91 19.57 12.34
C THR A 87 -6.50 19.36 13.78
#